data_AF-A0A6P4JJZ8-F1
#
_entry.id   AF-A0A6P4JJZ8-F1
#
_cell.length_a   1.000
_cell.length_b   1.000
_cell.length_c   1.000
_cell.angle_alpha   90.00
_cell.angle_beta   90.00
_cell.angle_gamma   90.00
#
_symmetry.space_group_name_H-M   'P 1'
#
loop_
_entity.id
_entity.type
_entity.pdbx_description
1 polymer ?
#
loop_
_entity_poly.entity_id
_entity_poly.type
_entity_poly.pdbx_seq_one_letter_code
_entity_poly.pdbx_strand_id
1 'polypeptide(L)'
;MQQKMMAMLIRHFIIVMHLTMSICPPLMKLCGCLIGTDVTTGGLMADCSKNTELDLDFECLARQGLESLDLSGNDLQKVPEELKLSGFKDLKHLDLSRNKISSLVTYNFGAWTRLKSLNISHNYLKDLPEEMPPIHTIDVSYNQLTDMHSIFGLTNTIAIVLGNPILCNCNSSSVQRMYNITSDLTVIECTLHGKDPPMPISIQCHSDIDNVEYPSEWIYHLILIAVIFIIFVIYCGYNFCLI
;
A
#
# COMPACT_ATOMS: atom_id res chain seq x y z
N MET A 1 -58.19 8.04 -39.94
CA MET A 1 -57.76 6.83 -39.20
C MET A 1 -56.26 6.54 -39.32
N GLN A 2 -55.63 6.71 -40.49
CA GLN A 2 -54.24 6.26 -40.70
C GLN A 2 -53.16 7.00 -39.88
N GLN A 3 -53.28 8.30 -39.61
CA GLN A 3 -52.29 9.04 -38.79
C GLN A 3 -52.25 8.61 -37.32
N LYS A 4 -53.39 8.26 -36.72
CA LYS A 4 -53.44 7.77 -35.32
C LYS A 4 -52.84 6.36 -35.18
N MET A 5 -52.98 5.53 -36.21
CA MET A 5 -52.41 4.18 -36.25
C MET A 5 -50.88 4.23 -36.45
N MET A 6 -50.39 5.12 -37.31
CA MET A 6 -48.95 5.35 -37.51
C MET A 6 -48.27 5.89 -36.24
N ALA A 7 -48.90 6.84 -35.55
CA ALA A 7 -48.39 7.36 -34.27
C ALA A 7 -48.38 6.30 -33.14
N MET A 8 -49.35 5.38 -33.14
CA MET A 8 -49.42 4.30 -32.17
C MET A 8 -48.37 3.22 -32.46
N LEU A 9 -48.13 2.90 -33.73
CA LEU A 9 -47.05 2.01 -34.17
C LEU A 9 -45.67 2.61 -33.88
N ILE A 10 -45.44 3.90 -34.11
CA ILE A 10 -44.19 4.59 -33.76
C ILE A 10 -43.97 4.58 -32.24
N ARG A 11 -45.01 4.86 -31.43
CA ARG A 11 -44.91 4.74 -29.97
C ARG A 11 -44.58 3.31 -29.53
N HIS A 12 -45.22 2.31 -30.13
CA HIS A 12 -44.92 0.91 -29.83
C HIS A 12 -43.50 0.54 -30.27
N PHE A 13 -43.04 1.02 -31.42
CA PHE A 13 -41.70 0.77 -31.94
C PHE A 13 -40.62 1.47 -31.10
N ILE A 14 -40.88 2.67 -30.56
CA ILE A 14 -40.00 3.38 -29.63
C ILE A 14 -39.95 2.66 -28.26
N ILE A 15 -41.09 2.19 -27.74
CA ILE A 15 -41.16 1.41 -26.50
C ILE A 15 -40.42 0.07 -26.66
N VAL A 16 -40.62 -0.62 -27.79
CA VAL A 16 -39.90 -1.85 -28.12
C VAL A 16 -38.41 -1.57 -28.33
N MET A 17 -38.02 -0.47 -28.99
CA MET A 17 -36.61 -0.05 -29.08
C MET A 17 -36.00 0.20 -27.70
N HIS A 18 -36.70 0.86 -26.77
CA HIS A 18 -36.25 1.04 -25.38
C HIS A 18 -36.13 -0.30 -24.62
N LEU A 19 -36.98 -1.28 -24.92
CA LEU A 19 -36.93 -2.62 -24.32
C LEU A 19 -35.86 -3.53 -24.99
N THR A 20 -35.53 -3.31 -26.27
CA THR A 20 -34.56 -4.11 -27.04
C THR A 20 -33.19 -3.46 -27.18
N MET A 21 -32.95 -2.24 -26.67
CA MET A 21 -31.61 -1.72 -26.37
C MET A 21 -31.07 -2.37 -25.07
N SER A 22 -31.18 -3.69 -24.99
CA SER A 22 -30.57 -4.55 -23.98
C SER A 22 -29.22 -5.03 -24.51
N ILE A 23 -28.25 -4.13 -24.60
CA ILE A 23 -26.84 -4.49 -24.83
C ILE A 23 -26.08 -4.03 -23.59
N CYS A 24 -25.76 -5.01 -22.74
CA CYS A 24 -25.40 -4.93 -21.32
C CYS A 24 -26.53 -4.47 -20.38
N PRO A 25 -26.94 -5.27 -19.38
CA PRO A 25 -27.54 -4.70 -18.18
C PRO A 25 -26.57 -3.60 -17.70
N PRO A 26 -27.03 -2.38 -17.38
CA PRO A 26 -26.16 -1.46 -16.67
C PRO A 26 -25.64 -2.21 -15.46
N LEU A 27 -24.32 -2.24 -15.29
CA LEU A 27 -23.68 -2.65 -14.05
C LEU A 27 -24.48 -2.02 -12.91
N MET A 28 -25.31 -2.82 -12.24
CA MET A 28 -26.34 -2.30 -11.34
C MET A 28 -25.59 -1.75 -10.13
N LYS A 29 -25.36 -0.43 -10.10
CA LYS A 29 -24.81 0.24 -8.93
C LYS A 29 -25.78 -0.02 -7.78
N LEU A 30 -25.35 -0.82 -6.81
CA LEU A 30 -26.07 -1.08 -5.57
C LEU A 30 -25.31 -0.36 -4.46
N CYS A 31 -26.01 0.43 -3.64
CA CYS A 31 -25.40 1.26 -2.61
C CYS A 31 -24.34 2.26 -3.12
N GLY A 32 -24.40 2.64 -4.41
CA GLY A 32 -23.39 3.50 -5.06
C GLY A 32 -22.17 2.75 -5.62
N CYS A 33 -22.10 1.43 -5.48
CA CYS A 33 -20.95 0.60 -5.84
C CYS A 33 -21.30 -0.54 -6.80
N LEU A 34 -20.28 -1.11 -7.44
CA LEU A 34 -20.39 -2.35 -8.19
C LEU A 34 -20.24 -3.53 -7.23
N ILE A 35 -21.31 -4.30 -7.04
CA ILE A 35 -21.30 -5.44 -6.13
C ILE A 35 -21.24 -6.74 -6.93
N GLY A 36 -20.33 -7.62 -6.53
CA GLY A 36 -20.13 -8.93 -7.13
C GLY A 36 -19.65 -9.95 -6.11
N THR A 37 -19.28 -11.13 -6.59
CA THR A 37 -18.73 -12.21 -5.76
C THR A 37 -17.33 -12.56 -6.23
N ASP A 38 -16.40 -12.68 -5.29
CA ASP A 38 -15.07 -13.19 -5.55
C ASP A 38 -15.17 -14.63 -6.08
N VAL A 39 -14.61 -14.86 -7.27
CA VAL A 39 -14.66 -16.15 -7.96
C VAL A 39 -13.88 -17.26 -7.25
N THR A 40 -12.96 -16.90 -6.34
CA THR A 40 -12.11 -17.85 -5.60
C THR A 40 -12.69 -18.21 -4.24
N THR A 41 -13.19 -17.22 -3.50
CA THR A 41 -13.69 -17.41 -2.13
C THR A 41 -15.22 -17.53 -2.05
N GLY A 42 -15.94 -17.08 -3.09
CA GLY A 42 -17.40 -16.93 -3.07
C GLY A 42 -17.88 -15.75 -2.19
N GLY A 43 -16.97 -14.98 -1.59
CA GLY A 43 -17.27 -13.84 -0.75
C GLY A 43 -17.83 -12.66 -1.55
N LEU A 44 -18.67 -11.84 -0.92
CA LEU A 44 -19.20 -10.63 -1.55
C LEU A 44 -18.14 -9.53 -1.57
N MET A 45 -18.00 -8.87 -2.71
CA MET A 45 -17.09 -7.75 -2.92
C MET A 45 -17.84 -6.54 -3.48
N ALA A 46 -17.46 -5.35 -3.02
CA ALA A 46 -17.97 -4.09 -3.55
C ALA A 46 -16.81 -3.22 -4.05
N ASP A 47 -16.86 -2.86 -5.33
CA ASP A 47 -15.98 -1.86 -5.95
C ASP A 47 -16.70 -0.50 -5.94
N CYS A 48 -16.21 0.36 -5.05
CA CYS A 48 -16.64 1.74 -4.85
C CYS A 48 -15.51 2.72 -5.24
N SER A 49 -14.53 2.26 -6.04
CA SER A 49 -13.36 3.04 -6.39
C SER A 49 -13.71 4.20 -7.33
N LYS A 50 -12.92 5.29 -7.25
CA LYS A 50 -13.03 6.46 -8.14
C LYS A 50 -14.43 7.07 -8.22
N ASN A 51 -15.16 7.06 -7.11
CA ASN A 51 -16.47 7.64 -6.99
C ASN A 51 -16.35 9.15 -6.70
N THR A 52 -16.22 9.95 -7.77
CA THR A 52 -15.97 11.40 -7.71
C THR A 52 -17.04 12.21 -6.99
N GLU A 53 -18.26 11.68 -6.87
CA GLU A 53 -19.38 12.32 -6.18
C GLU A 53 -19.53 11.85 -4.72
N LEU A 54 -18.79 10.80 -4.34
CA LEU A 54 -18.85 10.15 -3.02
C LEU A 54 -20.28 9.81 -2.55
N ASP A 55 -21.18 9.53 -3.49
CA ASP A 55 -22.57 9.13 -3.24
C ASP A 55 -22.63 7.65 -2.85
N LEU A 56 -22.06 7.35 -1.69
CA LEU A 56 -21.96 6.00 -1.12
C LEU A 56 -22.98 5.85 0.01
N ASP A 57 -23.84 4.85 -0.11
CA ASP A 57 -24.75 4.48 0.97
C ASP A 57 -24.11 3.40 1.84
N PHE A 58 -23.35 3.84 2.85
CA PHE A 58 -22.66 2.94 3.77
C PHE A 58 -23.61 2.07 4.59
N GLU A 59 -24.84 2.52 4.87
CA GLU A 59 -25.83 1.68 5.56
C GLU A 59 -26.30 0.53 4.67
N CYS A 60 -26.53 0.80 3.38
CA CYS A 60 -26.84 -0.22 2.39
C CYS A 60 -25.66 -1.19 2.22
N LEU A 61 -24.42 -0.71 2.13
CA LEU A 61 -23.21 -1.53 2.03
C LEU A 61 -23.03 -2.43 3.26
N ALA A 62 -23.23 -1.90 4.46
CA ALA A 62 -23.15 -2.65 5.71
C ALA A 62 -24.15 -3.82 5.76
N ARG A 63 -25.29 -3.73 5.06
CA ARG A 63 -26.30 -4.81 5.01
C ARG A 63 -25.96 -5.93 4.02
N GLN A 64 -24.96 -5.74 3.15
CA GLN A 64 -24.63 -6.75 2.14
C GLN A 64 -23.77 -7.90 2.71
N GLY A 65 -23.12 -7.72 3.87
CA GLY A 65 -22.21 -8.73 4.40
C GLY A 65 -20.96 -8.89 3.55
N LEU A 66 -20.35 -7.75 3.19
CA LEU A 66 -19.16 -7.70 2.33
C LEU A 66 -17.94 -8.34 3.02
N GLU A 67 -17.18 -9.10 2.25
CA GLU A 67 -15.85 -9.57 2.64
C GLU A 67 -14.73 -8.71 2.07
N SER A 68 -14.99 -8.02 0.95
CA SER A 68 -14.05 -7.10 0.32
C SER A 68 -14.72 -5.78 -0.05
N LEU A 69 -14.04 -4.68 0.24
CA LEU A 69 -14.50 -3.33 -0.08
C LEU A 69 -13.35 -2.52 -0.65
N ASP A 70 -13.53 -2.00 -1.86
CA ASP A 70 -12.60 -1.10 -2.52
C ASP A 70 -13.15 0.33 -2.51
N LEU A 71 -12.50 1.21 -1.77
CA LEU A 71 -12.75 2.66 -1.67
C LEU A 71 -11.58 3.46 -2.24
N SER A 72 -10.74 2.84 -3.07
CA SER A 72 -9.53 3.46 -3.61
C SER A 72 -9.83 4.58 -4.61
N GLY A 73 -8.89 5.50 -4.76
CA GLY A 73 -8.99 6.57 -5.76
C GLY A 73 -10.13 7.55 -5.51
N ASN A 74 -10.61 7.64 -4.26
CA ASN A 74 -11.57 8.64 -3.82
C ASN A 74 -10.83 9.85 -3.22
N ASP A 75 -11.57 10.88 -2.83
CA ASP A 75 -11.01 12.07 -2.17
C ASP A 75 -11.16 12.02 -0.65
N LEU A 76 -11.14 10.82 -0.06
CA LEU A 76 -11.37 10.62 1.38
C LEU A 76 -10.24 11.27 2.18
N GLN A 77 -10.58 12.23 3.04
CA GLN A 77 -9.60 12.88 3.93
C GLN A 77 -9.35 12.09 5.22
N LYS A 78 -10.28 11.18 5.54
CA LYS A 78 -10.27 10.30 6.71
C LYS A 78 -10.95 8.98 6.33
N VAL A 79 -10.68 7.93 7.11
CA VAL A 79 -11.47 6.70 7.03
C VAL A 79 -12.91 7.03 7.44
N PRO A 80 -13.93 6.69 6.62
CA PRO A 80 -15.33 6.92 6.95
C PRO A 80 -15.71 6.26 8.28
N GLU A 81 -16.39 6.99 9.15
CA GLU A 81 -16.80 6.50 10.48
C GLU A 81 -17.87 5.40 10.36
N GLU A 82 -18.62 5.41 9.26
CA GLU A 82 -19.62 4.42 8.90
C GLU A 82 -19.01 3.02 8.68
N LEU A 83 -17.71 2.92 8.39
CA LEU A 83 -17.02 1.63 8.34
C LEU A 83 -16.91 0.94 9.71
N LYS A 84 -17.27 1.63 10.81
CA LYS A 84 -17.42 1.06 12.15
C LYS A 84 -18.76 0.35 12.35
N LEU A 85 -19.71 0.47 11.42
CA LEU A 85 -20.99 -0.23 11.49
C LEU A 85 -20.75 -1.74 11.59
N SER A 86 -21.53 -2.42 12.45
CA SER A 86 -21.39 -3.85 12.70
C SER A 86 -21.57 -4.73 11.46
N GLY A 87 -22.18 -4.20 10.40
CA GLY A 87 -22.30 -4.86 9.11
C GLY A 87 -20.98 -5.09 8.37
N PHE A 88 -19.92 -4.34 8.71
CA PHE A 88 -18.58 -4.49 8.14
C PHE A 88 -17.67 -5.45 8.93
N LYS A 89 -18.20 -6.13 9.96
CA LYS A 89 -17.42 -7.07 10.81
C LYS A 89 -16.80 -8.24 10.05
N ASP A 90 -17.38 -8.60 8.90
CA ASP A 90 -16.95 -9.72 8.06
C ASP A 90 -15.95 -9.31 6.98
N LEU A 91 -15.59 -8.01 6.89
CA LEU A 91 -14.55 -7.54 5.99
C LEU A 91 -13.22 -8.26 6.27
N LYS A 92 -12.65 -8.81 5.20
CA LYS A 92 -11.32 -9.44 5.14
C LYS A 92 -10.34 -8.58 4.37
N HIS A 93 -10.81 -7.82 3.38
CA HIS A 93 -9.98 -6.99 2.51
C HIS A 93 -10.58 -5.57 2.40
N LEU A 94 -9.76 -4.56 2.68
CA LEU A 94 -10.16 -3.16 2.55
C LEU A 94 -9.09 -2.39 1.77
N ASP A 95 -9.50 -1.75 0.68
CA ASP A 95 -8.65 -0.85 -0.10
C ASP A 95 -9.09 0.61 0.10
N LEU A 96 -8.20 1.42 0.65
CA LEU A 96 -8.31 2.87 0.86
C LEU A 96 -7.19 3.62 0.13
N SER A 97 -6.49 2.96 -0.79
CA SER A 97 -5.34 3.55 -1.49
C SER A 97 -5.73 4.73 -2.36
N ARG A 98 -4.76 5.59 -2.68
CA ARG A 98 -4.96 6.76 -3.56
C ARG A 98 -6.08 7.68 -3.08
N ASN A 99 -6.12 7.94 -1.77
CA ASN A 99 -7.04 8.88 -1.14
C ASN A 99 -6.26 10.08 -0.57
N LYS A 100 -6.90 10.88 0.28
CA LYS A 100 -6.33 12.04 0.97
C LYS A 100 -6.21 11.83 2.49
N ILE A 101 -6.14 10.58 2.94
CA ILE A 101 -6.15 10.22 4.35
C ILE A 101 -4.82 10.63 4.99
N SER A 102 -4.88 11.43 6.05
CA SER A 102 -3.68 11.97 6.71
C SER A 102 -3.41 11.40 8.11
N SER A 103 -4.39 10.70 8.70
CA SER A 103 -4.24 10.12 10.03
C SER A 103 -5.14 8.90 10.23
N LEU A 104 -4.60 7.88 10.91
CA LEU A 104 -5.33 6.73 11.43
C LEU A 104 -5.39 6.72 12.97
N VAL A 105 -4.71 7.65 13.65
CA VAL A 105 -4.48 7.61 15.09
C VAL A 105 -5.77 7.63 15.91
N THR A 106 -6.82 8.29 15.41
CA THR A 106 -8.13 8.36 16.09
C THR A 106 -9.09 7.26 15.67
N TYR A 107 -8.72 6.43 14.69
CA TYR A 107 -9.63 5.42 14.16
C TYR A 107 -9.61 4.18 15.04
N ASN A 108 -10.78 3.81 15.55
CA ASN A 108 -10.94 2.58 16.31
C ASN A 108 -11.16 1.41 15.34
N PHE A 109 -10.13 0.56 15.21
CA PHE A 109 -10.15 -0.62 14.34
C PHE A 109 -10.96 -1.80 14.92
N GLY A 110 -11.52 -1.68 16.14
CA GLY A 110 -12.24 -2.75 16.83
C GLY A 110 -13.43 -3.34 16.07
N ALA A 111 -13.96 -2.63 15.06
CA ALA A 111 -15.02 -3.15 14.20
C ALA A 111 -14.53 -4.23 13.22
N TRP A 112 -13.25 -4.20 12.81
CA TRP A 112 -12.70 -5.00 11.73
C TRP A 112 -12.00 -6.28 12.24
N THR A 113 -12.70 -7.05 13.07
CA THR A 113 -12.16 -8.23 13.76
C THR A 113 -11.69 -9.37 12.84
N ARG A 114 -12.10 -9.36 11.57
CA ARG A 114 -11.77 -10.40 10.57
C ARG A 114 -10.84 -9.90 9.46
N LEU A 115 -10.37 -8.65 9.56
CA LEU A 115 -9.58 -8.03 8.51
C LEU A 115 -8.23 -8.72 8.37
N LYS A 116 -7.93 -9.15 7.15
CA LYS A 116 -6.68 -9.82 6.80
C LYS A 116 -5.74 -8.91 6.05
N SER A 117 -6.28 -8.04 5.20
CA SER A 117 -5.50 -7.13 4.36
C SER A 117 -6.08 -5.73 4.37
N LEU A 118 -5.20 -4.74 4.56
CA LEU A 118 -5.51 -3.32 4.47
C LEU A 118 -4.53 -2.63 3.52
N ASN A 119 -5.04 -2.04 2.44
CA ASN A 119 -4.25 -1.19 1.56
C ASN A 119 -4.61 0.27 1.83
N ILE A 120 -3.64 1.08 2.26
CA ILE A 120 -3.78 2.52 2.43
C ILE A 120 -2.59 3.27 1.79
N SER A 121 -1.99 2.65 0.77
CA SER A 121 -0.91 3.26 -0.01
C SER A 121 -1.35 4.53 -0.72
N HIS A 122 -0.39 5.38 -1.13
CA HIS A 122 -0.68 6.64 -1.83
C HIS A 122 -1.68 7.54 -1.07
N ASN A 123 -1.42 7.74 0.21
CA ASN A 123 -2.15 8.66 1.08
C ASN A 123 -1.17 9.67 1.71
N TYR A 124 -1.56 10.35 2.78
CA TYR A 124 -0.78 11.39 3.44
C TYR A 124 -0.52 11.03 4.92
N LEU A 125 -0.48 9.73 5.24
CA LEU A 125 -0.30 9.27 6.61
C LEU A 125 1.06 9.69 7.15
N LYS A 126 1.07 10.30 8.32
CA LYS A 126 2.29 10.67 9.05
C LYS A 126 2.66 9.65 10.12
N ASP A 127 1.65 9.07 10.75
CA ASP A 127 1.80 8.12 11.84
C ASP A 127 0.72 7.05 11.77
N LEU A 128 1.07 5.85 12.24
CA LEU A 128 0.15 4.76 12.52
C LEU A 128 -0.13 4.70 14.02
N PRO A 129 -1.31 4.22 14.44
CA PRO A 129 -1.57 3.99 15.86
C PRO A 129 -0.63 2.94 16.45
N GLU A 130 -0.30 3.10 17.73
CA GLU A 130 0.55 2.16 18.47
C GLU A 130 -0.02 0.74 18.47
N GLU A 131 -1.35 0.65 18.60
CA GLU A 131 -2.10 -0.61 18.58
C GLU A 131 -2.81 -0.75 17.23
N MET A 132 -2.19 -1.50 16.33
CA MET A 132 -2.85 -1.93 15.10
C MET A 132 -3.71 -3.18 15.39
N PRO A 133 -4.88 -3.31 14.72
CA PRO A 133 -5.64 -4.55 14.76
C PRO A 133 -4.79 -5.72 14.24
N PRO A 134 -5.09 -6.97 14.65
CA PRO A 134 -4.38 -8.16 14.19
C PRO A 134 -4.67 -8.43 12.71
N ILE A 135 -3.98 -7.72 11.82
CA ILE A 135 -4.05 -7.82 10.37
C ILE A 135 -2.85 -8.66 9.88
N HIS A 136 -3.05 -9.44 8.82
CA HIS A 136 -1.97 -10.27 8.25
C HIS A 136 -1.06 -9.47 7.31
N THR A 137 -1.64 -8.59 6.49
CA THR A 137 -0.91 -7.78 5.52
C THR A 137 -1.40 -6.34 5.50
N ILE A 138 -0.48 -5.38 5.51
CA ILE A 138 -0.80 -3.97 5.34
C ILE A 138 0.13 -3.31 4.33
N ASP A 139 -0.43 -2.49 3.45
CA ASP A 139 0.34 -1.64 2.54
C ASP A 139 0.14 -0.16 2.93
N VAL A 140 1.22 0.47 3.38
CA VAL A 140 1.29 1.90 3.71
C VAL A 140 2.31 2.61 2.82
N SER A 141 2.67 2.03 1.67
CA SER A 141 3.63 2.61 0.73
C SER A 141 3.18 3.97 0.21
N TYR A 142 4.13 4.81 -0.18
CA TYR A 142 3.89 6.15 -0.73
C TYR A 142 2.99 7.02 0.19
N ASN A 143 3.35 7.07 1.47
CA ASN A 143 2.76 7.96 2.46
C ASN A 143 3.81 8.99 2.95
N GLN A 144 3.61 9.58 4.13
CA GLN A 144 4.49 10.57 4.76
C GLN A 144 5.04 10.09 6.10
N LEU A 145 5.26 8.78 6.26
CA LEU A 145 5.82 8.20 7.48
C LEU A 145 7.30 8.61 7.58
N THR A 146 7.66 9.30 8.66
CA THR A 146 8.98 9.97 8.76
C THR A 146 9.98 9.25 9.67
N ASP A 147 9.53 8.36 10.55
CA ASP A 147 10.43 7.72 11.51
C ASP A 147 9.96 6.30 11.89
N MET A 148 10.79 5.63 12.69
CA MET A 148 10.54 4.26 13.15
C MET A 148 9.36 4.17 14.14
N HIS A 149 9.00 5.24 14.84
CA HIS A 149 7.81 5.27 15.69
C HIS A 149 6.53 5.24 14.84
N SER A 150 6.54 5.92 13.69
CA SER A 150 5.41 5.93 12.76
C SER A 150 5.02 4.53 12.25
N ILE A 151 5.89 3.52 12.36
CA ILE A 151 5.65 2.12 11.95
C ILE A 151 5.65 1.10 13.10
N PHE A 152 5.74 1.55 14.36
CA PHE A 152 5.89 0.67 15.53
C PHE A 152 4.74 -0.34 15.70
N GLY A 153 3.51 0.03 15.32
CA GLY A 153 2.34 -0.84 15.41
C GLY A 153 2.38 -2.08 14.49
N LEU A 154 3.35 -2.18 13.57
CA LEU A 154 3.40 -3.21 12.52
C LEU A 154 4.15 -4.50 12.90
N THR A 155 4.51 -4.67 14.18
CA THR A 155 5.41 -5.75 14.65
C THR A 155 4.94 -7.19 14.39
N ASN A 156 3.65 -7.42 14.15
CA ASN A 156 3.08 -8.76 13.93
C ASN A 156 2.35 -8.90 12.58
N THR A 157 2.66 -8.03 11.61
CA THR A 157 1.97 -7.93 10.31
C THR A 157 3.01 -7.89 9.18
N ILE A 158 2.69 -8.48 8.03
CA ILE A 158 3.49 -8.29 6.81
C ILE A 158 3.21 -6.88 6.29
N ALA A 159 4.18 -5.98 6.43
CA ALA A 159 4.03 -4.57 6.08
C ALA A 159 4.82 -4.18 4.82
N ILE A 160 4.17 -3.45 3.91
CA ILE A 160 4.81 -2.80 2.76
C ILE A 160 4.87 -1.30 3.04
N VAL A 161 6.07 -0.75 3.19
CA VAL A 161 6.28 0.65 3.63
C VAL A 161 7.07 1.51 2.64
N LEU A 162 7.30 0.98 1.43
CA LEU A 162 8.12 1.60 0.38
C LEU A 162 7.69 3.04 0.04
N GLY A 163 8.63 3.90 -0.37
CA GLY A 163 8.30 5.26 -0.82
C GLY A 163 7.84 6.23 0.28
N ASN A 164 8.12 5.91 1.55
CA ASN A 164 7.95 6.82 2.68
C ASN A 164 9.30 7.50 3.05
N PRO A 165 9.29 8.75 3.55
CA PRO A 165 10.50 9.46 3.97
C PRO A 165 11.00 9.01 5.36
N ILE A 166 11.13 7.71 5.60
CA ILE A 166 11.49 7.16 6.91
C ILE A 166 12.97 7.43 7.19
N LEU A 167 13.26 8.07 8.32
CA LEU A 167 14.61 8.22 8.85
C LEU A 167 14.99 6.97 9.66
N CYS A 168 16.12 6.36 9.30
CA CYS A 168 16.64 5.23 10.04
C CYS A 168 17.13 5.67 11.43
N ASN A 169 16.69 4.95 12.47
CA ASN A 169 17.29 5.03 13.80
C ASN A 169 17.73 3.63 14.23
N CYS A 170 18.93 3.23 13.81
CA CYS A 170 19.46 1.88 14.00
C CYS A 170 19.71 1.52 15.48
N ASN A 171 19.85 2.54 16.33
CA ASN A 171 19.98 2.37 17.79
C ASN A 171 18.63 2.28 18.52
N SER A 172 17.50 2.33 17.80
CA SER A 172 16.18 2.21 18.41
C SER A 172 15.92 0.76 18.85
N SER A 173 15.42 0.60 20.08
CA SER A 173 14.92 -0.68 20.58
C SER A 173 13.81 -1.27 19.69
N SER A 174 13.08 -0.42 18.96
CA SER A 174 12.07 -0.83 17.99
C SER A 174 12.69 -1.51 16.77
N VAL A 175 13.78 -0.95 16.24
CA VAL A 175 14.52 -1.52 15.11
C VAL A 175 15.22 -2.81 15.52
N GLN A 176 15.83 -2.85 16.70
CA GLN A 176 16.43 -4.08 17.24
C GLN A 176 15.38 -5.19 17.43
N ARG A 177 14.20 -4.83 17.94
CA ARG A 177 13.08 -5.76 18.09
C ARG A 177 12.57 -6.25 16.74
N MET A 178 12.43 -5.37 15.76
CA MET A 178 12.02 -5.73 14.41
C MET A 178 13.05 -6.63 13.71
N TYR A 179 14.34 -6.35 13.90
CA TYR A 179 15.43 -7.20 13.40
C TYR A 179 15.40 -8.61 14.00
N ASN A 180 15.04 -8.72 15.28
CA ASN A 180 14.96 -10.00 15.98
C ASN A 180 13.66 -10.79 15.72
N ILE A 181 12.58 -10.14 15.28
CA ILE A 181 11.26 -10.76 15.11
C ILE A 181 10.98 -11.13 13.64
N THR A 182 11.39 -10.30 12.68
CA THR A 182 11.00 -10.49 11.28
C THR A 182 12.14 -11.11 10.49
N SER A 183 11.84 -12.14 9.69
CA SER A 183 12.80 -12.77 8.78
C SER A 183 13.02 -11.98 7.49
N ASP A 184 12.21 -10.94 7.25
CA ASP A 184 12.17 -10.20 6.00
C ASP A 184 12.11 -8.68 6.22
N LEU A 185 13.27 -8.12 6.55
CA LEU A 185 13.50 -6.69 6.65
C LEU A 185 13.78 -6.03 5.30
N THR A 186 13.69 -6.78 4.19
CA THR A 186 13.98 -6.25 2.86
C THR A 186 12.90 -5.28 2.37
N VAL A 187 11.73 -5.28 3.02
CA VAL A 187 10.55 -4.49 2.63
C VAL A 187 10.52 -3.10 3.30
N ILE A 188 11.35 -2.88 4.33
CA ILE A 188 11.43 -1.58 5.03
C ILE A 188 12.61 -0.80 4.49
N GLU A 189 12.33 0.16 3.63
CA GLU A 189 13.32 1.13 3.17
C GLU A 189 13.33 2.35 4.10
N CYS A 190 14.53 2.79 4.47
CA CYS A 190 14.72 4.03 5.22
C CYS A 190 15.97 4.76 4.72
N THR A 191 16.08 6.03 5.08
CA THR A 191 17.21 6.91 4.73
C THR A 191 18.03 7.21 5.98
N LEU A 192 19.36 7.06 5.89
CA LEU A 192 20.27 7.55 6.92
C LEU A 192 20.55 9.04 6.61
N HIS A 193 20.46 9.92 7.61
CA HIS A 193 20.71 11.36 7.48
C HIS A 193 19.86 12.13 6.44
N GLY A 194 18.78 11.53 5.91
CA GLY A 194 17.79 12.20 5.06
C GLY A 194 18.30 12.71 3.70
N LYS A 195 19.48 12.27 3.25
CA LYS A 195 20.09 12.70 1.97
C LYS A 195 20.40 11.55 1.01
N ASP A 196 20.44 10.33 1.50
CA ASP A 196 20.71 9.14 0.70
C ASP A 196 19.40 8.59 0.08
N PRO A 197 19.47 7.85 -1.03
CA PRO A 197 18.32 7.11 -1.52
C PRO A 197 17.82 6.15 -0.42
N PRO A 198 16.50 5.92 -0.30
CA PRO A 198 15.97 4.92 0.62
C PRO A 198 16.59 3.55 0.30
N MET A 199 17.15 2.90 1.31
CA MET A 199 17.69 1.54 1.21
C MET A 199 17.03 0.64 2.26
N PRO A 200 16.97 -0.67 2.03
CA PRO A 200 16.49 -1.62 3.03
C PRO A 200 17.19 -1.42 4.37
N ILE A 201 16.42 -1.44 5.47
CA ILE A 201 16.93 -1.29 6.83
C ILE A 201 17.99 -2.35 7.17
N SER A 202 17.88 -3.54 6.55
CA SER A 202 18.86 -4.61 6.67
C SER A 202 20.23 -4.25 6.11
N ILE A 203 20.30 -3.33 5.14
CA ILE A 203 21.56 -2.80 4.58
C ILE A 203 21.97 -1.58 5.40
N GLN A 204 21.03 -0.68 5.66
CA GLN A 204 21.29 0.63 6.24
C GLN A 204 21.67 0.58 7.72
N CYS A 205 21.19 -0.42 8.47
CA CYS A 205 21.49 -0.64 9.88
C CYS A 205 22.40 -1.84 10.16
N HIS A 206 22.91 -2.51 9.13
CA HIS A 206 23.76 -3.70 9.29
C HIS A 206 25.04 -3.43 10.08
N SER A 207 25.73 -2.31 9.78
CA SER A 207 26.99 -1.92 10.42
C SER A 207 26.84 -1.60 11.92
N ASP A 208 25.71 -0.99 12.29
CA ASP A 208 25.42 -0.57 13.65
C ASP A 208 24.95 -1.73 14.54
N ILE A 209 24.37 -2.77 13.95
CA ILE A 209 23.90 -3.97 14.66
C ILE A 209 25.04 -4.99 14.84
N ASP A 210 25.90 -5.18 13.84
CA ASP A 210 26.95 -6.20 13.87
C ASP A 210 28.29 -5.72 14.45
N ASN A 211 28.42 -4.45 14.89
CA ASN A 211 29.70 -3.84 15.30
C ASN A 211 30.81 -4.03 14.24
N VAL A 212 30.45 -4.11 12.96
CA VAL A 212 31.43 -4.23 11.87
C VAL A 212 31.62 -2.85 11.25
N GLU A 213 32.72 -2.22 11.63
CA GLU A 213 33.19 -0.97 11.02
C GLU A 213 33.57 -1.27 9.57
N TYR A 214 32.70 -0.91 8.62
CA TYR A 214 33.03 -1.04 7.21
C TYR A 214 34.21 -0.14 6.89
N PRO A 215 35.22 -0.65 6.16
CA PRO A 215 36.34 0.16 5.77
C PRO A 215 35.85 1.37 4.96
N SER A 216 36.15 2.58 5.44
CA SER A 216 35.80 3.85 4.78
C SER A 216 36.17 3.84 3.28
N GLU A 217 35.45 4.58 2.44
CA GLU A 217 35.70 4.74 0.99
C GLU A 217 37.19 4.91 0.60
N TRP A 218 37.99 5.54 1.48
CA TRP A 218 39.45 5.68 1.33
C TRP A 218 40.22 4.36 1.18
N ILE A 219 39.70 3.26 1.73
CA ILE A 219 40.35 1.95 1.67
C ILE A 219 40.29 1.38 0.26
N TYR A 220 39.21 1.63 -0.49
CA TYR A 220 39.15 1.26 -1.91
C TYR A 220 40.15 2.06 -2.75
N HIS A 221 40.34 3.35 -2.44
CA HIS A 221 41.37 4.16 -3.08
C HIS A 221 42.79 3.67 -2.75
N LEU A 222 43.06 3.29 -1.50
CA LEU A 222 44.35 2.70 -1.09
C LEU A 222 44.63 1.36 -1.78
N ILE A 223 43.62 0.49 -1.86
CA ILE A 223 43.72 -0.80 -2.57
C ILE A 223 44.00 -0.57 -4.06
N LEU A 224 43.30 0.36 -4.70
CA LEU A 224 43.51 0.69 -6.11
C LEU A 224 44.93 1.24 -6.36
N ILE A 225 45.43 2.14 -5.50
CA ILE A 225 46.80 2.66 -5.58
C ILE A 225 47.82 1.53 -5.43
N ALA A 226 47.61 0.61 -4.48
CA ALA A 226 48.49 -0.53 -4.28
C ALA A 226 48.51 -1.46 -5.50
N VAL A 227 47.36 -1.73 -6.11
CA VAL A 227 47.26 -2.55 -7.33
C VAL A 227 47.99 -1.88 -8.51
N ILE A 228 47.79 -0.57 -8.71
CA ILE A 228 48.50 0.19 -9.76
C ILE A 228 50.00 0.15 -9.54
N PHE A 229 50.47 0.31 -8.29
CA PHE A 229 51.88 0.24 -7.95
C PHE A 229 52.47 -1.15 -8.23
N ILE A 230 51.76 -2.22 -7.87
CA ILE A 230 52.19 -3.60 -8.16
C ILE A 230 52.30 -3.82 -9.67
N ILE A 231 51.31 -3.38 -10.45
CA ILE A 231 51.33 -3.48 -11.92
C ILE A 231 52.54 -2.73 -12.49
N PHE A 232 52.81 -1.52 -11.98
CA PHE A 232 53.97 -0.73 -12.40
C PHE A 232 55.30 -1.42 -12.08
N VAL A 233 55.45 -2.01 -10.89
CA VAL A 233 56.65 -2.76 -10.50
C VAL A 233 56.84 -3.99 -11.38
N ILE A 234 55.76 -4.73 -11.68
CA ILE A 234 55.81 -5.88 -12.59
C ILE A 234 56.22 -5.43 -13.99
N TYR A 235 55.63 -4.34 -14.52
CA TYR A 235 55.94 -3.81 -15.84
C TYR A 235 57.39 -3.34 -15.95
N CYS A 236 57.90 -2.62 -14.95
CA CYS A 236 59.30 -2.21 -14.89
C CYS A 236 60.25 -3.39 -14.75
N GLY A 237 59.91 -4.38 -13.92
CA GLY A 237 60.70 -5.61 -13.73
C GLY A 237 60.79 -6.47 -15.01
N TYR A 238 59.69 -6.57 -15.77
CA TYR A 238 59.67 -7.26 -17.07
C TYR A 238 60.54 -6.54 -18.11
N ASN A 239 60.52 -5.21 -18.15
CA ASN A 239 61.35 -4.44 -19.08
C ASN A 239 62.84 -4.47 -18.73
N PHE A 240 63.20 -4.61 -17.45
CA PHE A 240 64.60 -4.71 -17.00
C PHE A 240 65.21 -6.11 -17.25
N CYS A 241 64.39 -7.14 -17.44
CA CYS A 241 64.83 -8.51 -17.75
C CYS A 241 65.05 -8.74 -19.28
N LEU A 242 64.74 -7.75 -20.12
CA LEU A 242 64.79 -7.80 -21.59
C LEU A 242 65.91 -6.93 -22.20
N ILE A 243 66.85 -6.43 -21.38
CA ILE A 243 68.07 -5.71 -21.80
C ILE A 243 69.28 -6.52 -21.32
#